data_AF-A0A9R0JGK9-F1
#
_entry.id   AF-A0A9R0JGK9-F1
#
_cell.length_a   1.000
_cell.length_b   1.000
_cell.length_c   1.000
_cell.angle_alpha   90.00
_cell.angle_beta   90.00
_cell.angle_gamma   90.00
#
_symmetry.space_group_name_H-M   'P 1'
#
loop_
_entity.id
_entity.type
_entity.pdbx_description
1 polymer ?
#
loop_
_entity_poly.entity_id
_entity_poly.type
_entity_poly.pdbx_seq_one_letter_code
_entity_poly.pdbx_strand_id
1 'polypeptide(L)'
;MLPRLCPTQKEAFGWYDNCMLRYANRTLLGISEEQPAFPFVNPSYVTNNDVNQFNQVLGTLLNRVQNEAASGDSQLKFAIGNDSYSSFGNVYALAQCSPDLSFRDCFNCLGNFINMLPS
;
A
#
# COMPACT_ATOMS: atom_id res chain seq x y z
N MET A 1 -12.48 -19.17 -0.36
CA MET A 1 -11.38 -18.45 -1.04
C MET A 1 -11.82 -18.05 -2.43
N LEU A 2 -11.19 -17.03 -3.03
CA LEU A 2 -11.68 -16.24 -4.16
C LEU A 2 -12.38 -17.04 -5.29
N PRO A 3 -11.86 -18.18 -5.79
CA PRO A 3 -12.54 -18.96 -6.82
C PRO A 3 -13.91 -19.54 -6.41
N ARG A 4 -14.13 -19.79 -5.10
CA ARG A 4 -15.45 -20.19 -4.57
C ARG A 4 -16.41 -19.01 -4.43
N LEU A 5 -15.90 -17.81 -4.20
CA LEU A 5 -16.71 -16.59 -4.07
C LEU A 5 -17.08 -16.00 -5.45
N CYS A 6 -16.25 -16.24 -6.46
CA CYS A 6 -16.43 -15.75 -7.82
C CYS A 6 -16.45 -16.92 -8.84
N PRO A 7 -17.38 -17.89 -8.73
CA PRO A 7 -17.30 -19.17 -9.45
C PRO A 7 -17.47 -19.06 -10.96
N THR A 8 -18.10 -18.01 -11.45
CA THR A 8 -18.39 -17.79 -12.88
C THR A 8 -17.54 -16.69 -13.50
N GLN A 9 -16.70 -16.02 -12.71
CA GLN A 9 -15.98 -14.84 -13.18
C GLN A 9 -14.64 -15.19 -13.79
N LYS A 10 -14.36 -14.57 -14.94
CA LYS A 10 -13.09 -14.71 -15.66
C LYS A 10 -11.99 -13.83 -15.10
N GLU A 11 -12.32 -12.91 -14.20
CA GLU A 11 -11.41 -12.06 -13.45
C GLU A 11 -11.89 -11.95 -12.01
N ALA A 12 -10.97 -12.04 -11.06
CA ALA A 12 -11.22 -11.74 -9.66
C ALA A 12 -9.94 -11.29 -8.97
N PHE A 13 -10.11 -10.52 -7.91
CA PHE A 13 -9.04 -9.96 -7.11
C PHE A 13 -9.46 -9.92 -5.63
N GLY A 14 -8.52 -10.21 -4.73
CA GLY A 14 -8.75 -10.05 -3.30
C GLY A 14 -7.48 -10.17 -2.47
N TRP A 15 -7.52 -9.54 -1.30
CA TRP A 15 -6.48 -9.63 -0.28
C TRP A 15 -6.92 -10.53 0.87
N TYR A 16 -5.93 -11.19 1.45
CA TYR A 16 -5.92 -11.90 2.72
C TYR A 16 -4.81 -11.26 3.57
N ASP A 17 -4.84 -11.48 4.89
CA ASP A 17 -3.93 -10.81 5.82
C ASP A 17 -2.45 -10.84 5.40
N ASN A 18 -2.00 -11.96 4.80
CA ASN A 18 -0.61 -12.15 4.39
C ASN A 18 -0.42 -12.32 2.87
N CYS A 19 -1.50 -12.35 2.09
CA CYS A 19 -1.44 -12.74 0.67
C CYS A 19 -2.46 -11.98 -0.18
N MET A 20 -2.14 -11.76 -1.44
CA MET A 20 -3.10 -11.33 -2.46
C MET A 20 -3.32 -12.46 -3.46
N LEU A 21 -4.56 -12.66 -3.92
CA LEU A 21 -4.86 -13.53 -5.05
C LEU A 21 -5.54 -12.71 -6.14
N ARG A 22 -5.01 -12.82 -7.37
CA ARG A 22 -5.57 -12.20 -8.55
C ARG A 22 -5.49 -13.15 -9.75
N TYR A 23 -6.56 -13.24 -10.52
CA TYR A 23 -6.56 -13.93 -11.81
C TYR A 23 -7.43 -13.18 -12.81
N ALA A 24 -7.11 -13.30 -14.10
CA ALA A 24 -7.92 -12.75 -15.18
C ALA A 24 -7.68 -13.54 -16.48
N ASN A 25 -8.65 -13.52 -17.40
CA ASN A 25 -8.50 -14.04 -18.77
C ASN A 25 -7.89 -12.99 -19.72
N ARG A 26 -6.84 -12.32 -19.24
CA ARG A 26 -6.03 -11.30 -19.94
C ARG A 26 -4.67 -11.22 -19.23
N THR A 27 -3.69 -10.60 -19.87
CA THR A 27 -2.38 -10.35 -19.23
C THR A 27 -2.55 -9.42 -18.03
N LEU A 28 -1.90 -9.77 -16.92
CA LEU A 28 -1.83 -8.96 -15.70
C LEU A 28 -0.40 -8.52 -15.36
N LEU A 29 0.60 -9.31 -15.78
CA LEU A 29 2.00 -9.10 -15.42
C LEU A 29 2.55 -7.80 -16.02
N GLY A 30 3.21 -7.01 -15.18
CA GLY A 30 3.82 -5.73 -15.51
C GLY A 30 2.82 -4.60 -15.75
N ILE A 31 1.53 -4.82 -15.47
CA ILE A 31 0.48 -3.83 -15.67
C ILE A 31 0.07 -3.27 -14.31
N SER A 32 0.36 -2.00 -14.08
CA SER A 32 -0.11 -1.29 -12.90
C SER A 32 -1.62 -1.05 -13.01
N GLU A 33 -2.38 -1.65 -12.09
CA GLU A 33 -3.81 -1.43 -11.98
C GLU A 33 -4.17 -1.11 -10.54
N GLU A 34 -4.68 0.10 -10.34
CA GLU A 34 -4.96 0.66 -9.01
C GLU A 34 -6.40 0.39 -8.55
N GLN A 35 -7.24 -0.17 -9.42
CA GLN A 35 -8.65 -0.45 -9.14
C GLN A 35 -8.94 -1.96 -9.19
N PRO A 36 -9.81 -2.47 -8.30
CA PRO A 36 -10.52 -1.74 -7.24
C PRO A 36 -9.64 -1.41 -6.02
N ALA A 37 -9.81 -0.22 -5.44
CA ALA A 37 -9.15 0.21 -4.21
C ALA A 37 -10.10 0.14 -3.00
N PHE A 38 -9.60 -0.34 -1.86
CA PHE A 38 -10.38 -0.43 -0.60
C PHE A 38 -9.63 0.27 0.53
N PRO A 39 -9.85 1.59 0.73
CA PRO A 39 -9.21 2.32 1.81
C PRO A 39 -9.81 1.91 3.16
N PHE A 40 -8.94 1.52 4.10
CA PHE A 40 -9.31 1.32 5.49
C PHE A 40 -8.80 2.50 6.31
N VAL A 41 -9.71 3.25 6.91
CA VAL A 41 -9.39 4.41 7.75
C VAL A 41 -9.62 4.07 9.22
N ASN A 42 -8.71 4.52 10.09
CA ASN A 42 -8.94 4.45 11.52
C ASN A 42 -9.97 5.52 11.92
N PRO A 43 -11.06 5.19 12.63
CA PRO A 43 -12.04 6.18 13.09
C PRO A 43 -11.51 7.10 14.22
N SER A 44 -10.37 6.77 14.81
CA SER A 44 -9.71 7.59 15.83
C SER A 44 -9.01 8.80 15.20
N TYR A 45 -8.91 9.89 15.94
CA TYR A 45 -8.28 11.12 15.47
C TYR A 45 -6.98 11.42 16.23
N VAL A 46 -6.10 12.15 15.55
CA VAL A 46 -4.94 12.78 16.17
C VAL A 46 -5.36 14.14 16.72
N THR A 47 -4.89 14.48 17.92
CA THR A 47 -5.13 15.77 18.57
C THR A 47 -4.59 16.94 17.74
N ASN A 48 -5.32 18.06 17.69
CA ASN A 48 -4.95 19.24 16.90
C ASN A 48 -3.53 19.78 17.20
N ASN A 49 -3.04 19.61 18.44
CA ASN A 49 -1.72 20.08 18.83
C ASN A 49 -0.59 19.28 18.16
N ASP A 50 -0.86 18.04 17.78
CA ASP A 50 0.16 17.10 17.33
C ASP A 50 -0.02 16.72 15.85
N VAL A 51 -1.16 17.07 15.23
CA VAL A 51 -1.52 16.73 13.84
C VAL A 51 -0.45 17.12 12.80
N ASN A 52 0.16 18.30 12.93
CA ASN A 52 1.20 18.75 12.01
C ASN A 52 2.46 17.87 12.11
N GLN A 53 2.87 17.55 13.33
CA GLN A 53 4.01 16.66 13.56
C GLN A 53 3.70 15.24 13.07
N PHE A 54 2.46 14.78 13.28
CA PHE A 54 2.01 13.46 12.83
C PHE A 54 2.10 13.36 11.31
N ASN A 55 1.51 14.32 10.60
CA ASN A 55 1.48 14.31 9.14
C ASN A 55 2.88 14.44 8.55
N GLN A 56 3.77 15.21 9.19
CA GLN A 56 5.17 15.30 8.78
C GLN A 56 5.91 13.96 8.95
N VAL A 57 5.77 13.30 10.11
CA VAL A 57 6.39 12.00 10.38
C VAL A 57 5.81 10.93 9.45
N LEU A 58 4.49 10.88 9.30
CA LEU A 58 3.79 9.95 8.42
C LEU A 58 4.22 10.12 6.96
N GLY A 59 4.25 11.35 6.44
CA GLY A 59 4.67 11.60 5.06
C GLY A 59 6.13 11.21 4.81
N THR A 60 7.03 11.52 5.74
CA THR A 60 8.44 11.12 5.66
C THR A 60 8.59 9.60 5.67
N LEU A 61 7.89 8.94 6.60
CA LEU A 61 7.90 7.48 6.74
C LEU A 61 7.33 6.78 5.49
N LEU A 62 6.20 7.26 4.96
CA LEU A 62 5.58 6.74 3.74
C LEU A 62 6.48 6.89 2.51
N ASN A 63 7.11 8.05 2.33
CA ASN A 63 8.07 8.26 1.25
C ASN A 63 9.27 7.30 1.36
N ARG A 64 9.75 7.02 2.58
CA ARG A 64 10.85 6.05 2.82
C ARG A 64 10.43 4.64 2.41
N VAL A 65 9.33 4.12 2.95
CA VAL A 65 8.89 2.75 2.64
C VAL A 65 8.42 2.60 1.19
N GLN A 66 7.91 3.66 0.56
CA GLN A 66 7.57 3.68 -0.87
C GLN A 66 8.81 3.42 -1.74
N ASN A 67 9.90 4.17 -1.50
CA ASN A 67 11.14 4.04 -2.26
C ASN A 67 11.77 2.65 -2.06
N GLU A 68 11.78 2.17 -0.82
CA GLU A 68 12.35 0.87 -0.49
C GLU A 68 11.55 -0.28 -1.12
N ALA A 69 10.22 -0.26 -1.00
CA ALA A 69 9.36 -1.27 -1.63
C ALA A 69 9.52 -1.26 -3.16
N ALA A 70 9.54 -0.09 -3.79
CA ALA A 70 9.75 0.03 -5.23
C ALA A 70 11.10 -0.49 -5.71
N SER A 71 12.12 -0.44 -4.87
CA SER A 71 13.48 -0.92 -5.13
C SER A 71 13.65 -2.43 -4.98
N GLY A 72 12.63 -3.16 -4.51
CA GLY A 72 12.65 -4.62 -4.43
C GLY A 72 12.83 -5.31 -5.79
N ASP A 73 12.98 -6.62 -5.81
CA ASP A 73 13.24 -7.40 -7.03
C ASP A 73 11.98 -8.11 -7.55
N SER A 74 12.16 -9.03 -8.50
CA SER A 74 11.08 -9.80 -9.10
C SER A 74 10.48 -10.86 -8.16
N GLN A 75 11.05 -11.07 -6.98
CA GLN A 75 10.50 -11.98 -5.96
C GLN A 75 9.64 -11.22 -4.97
N LEU A 76 10.08 -10.04 -4.53
CA LEU A 76 9.40 -9.27 -3.49
C LEU A 76 9.64 -7.76 -3.61
N LYS A 77 8.55 -6.99 -3.58
CA LYS A 77 8.55 -5.54 -3.45
C LYS A 77 7.73 -5.11 -2.25
N PHE A 78 8.40 -4.98 -1.13
CA PHE A 78 7.81 -4.79 0.18
C PHE A 78 8.76 -4.00 1.08
N ALA A 79 8.22 -3.14 1.93
CA ALA A 79 8.97 -2.46 2.97
C ALA A 79 8.08 -2.17 4.18
N ILE A 80 8.72 -2.14 5.35
CA ILE A 80 8.11 -1.71 6.60
C ILE A 80 8.99 -0.66 7.24
N GLY A 81 8.38 0.18 8.07
CA GLY A 81 9.13 1.11 8.88
C GLY A 81 8.30 1.66 10.01
N ASN A 82 8.98 2.27 10.95
CA ASN A 82 8.36 3.03 12.01
C ASN A 82 9.21 4.24 12.34
N ASP A 83 8.57 5.29 12.84
CA ASP A 83 9.24 6.46 13.36
C ASP A 83 8.50 6.95 14.60
N SER A 84 9.23 7.52 15.55
CA SER A 84 8.65 8.07 16.77
C SER A 84 7.86 9.34 16.46
N TYR A 85 6.67 9.43 17.04
CA TYR A 85 5.80 10.58 16.96
C TYR A 85 5.44 11.04 18.38
N SER A 86 5.98 12.19 18.78
CA SER A 86 5.80 12.80 20.10
C SER A 86 6.15 11.85 21.27
N SER A 87 5.79 12.24 22.50
CA SER A 87 5.84 11.35 23.67
C SER A 87 4.79 10.24 23.66
N PHE A 88 3.83 10.28 22.72
CA PHE A 88 2.65 9.42 22.73
C PHE A 88 2.80 8.12 21.92
N GLY A 89 3.88 7.95 21.13
CA GLY A 89 4.19 6.64 20.55
C GLY A 89 4.95 6.67 19.22
N ASN A 90 4.76 5.61 18.43
CA ASN A 90 5.37 5.44 17.11
C ASN A 90 4.28 5.39 16.04
N VAL A 91 4.60 5.91 14.86
CA VAL A 91 3.86 5.65 13.62
C VAL A 91 4.50 4.44 12.95
N TYR A 92 3.68 3.54 12.40
CA TYR A 92 4.13 2.37 11.66
C TYR A 92 3.59 2.46 10.23
N ALA A 93 4.38 2.01 9.26
CA ALA A 93 4.00 1.96 7.87
C ALA A 93 4.45 0.66 7.22
N LEU A 94 3.66 0.22 6.24
CA LEU A 94 3.93 -0.93 5.38
C LEU A 94 3.56 -0.52 3.96
N ALA A 95 4.46 -0.78 3.02
CA ALA A 95 4.21 -0.59 1.60
C ALA A 95 4.52 -1.90 0.86
N GLN A 96 3.64 -2.27 -0.07
CA GLN A 96 3.79 -3.44 -0.90
C GLN A 96 3.21 -3.17 -2.29
N CYS A 97 3.89 -3.63 -3.33
CA CYS A 97 3.37 -3.66 -4.68
C CYS A 97 3.67 -5.02 -5.33
N SER A 98 3.01 -5.32 -6.45
CA SER A 98 3.25 -6.60 -7.14
C SER A 98 4.69 -6.64 -7.69
N PRO A 99 5.45 -7.74 -7.46
CA PRO A 99 6.87 -7.79 -7.78
C PRO A 99 7.17 -7.79 -9.29
N ASP A 100 6.16 -8.04 -10.12
CA ASP A 100 6.23 -7.96 -11.58
C ASP A 100 6.22 -6.52 -12.12
N LEU A 101 5.91 -5.51 -11.30
CA LEU A 101 5.94 -4.11 -11.70
C LEU A 101 7.37 -3.58 -11.80
N SER A 102 7.59 -2.60 -12.69
CA SER A 102 8.84 -1.85 -12.71
C SER A 102 9.00 -1.01 -11.44
N PHE A 103 10.23 -0.55 -11.15
CA PHE A 103 10.45 0.44 -10.08
C PHE A 103 9.51 1.64 -10.23
N ARG A 104 9.42 2.19 -11.45
CA ARG A 104 8.62 3.38 -11.74
C ARG A 104 7.14 3.14 -11.52
N ASP A 105 6.61 2.01 -11.99
CA ASP A 105 5.19 1.70 -11.87
C ASP A 105 4.80 1.43 -10.42
N CYS A 106 5.63 0.68 -9.69
CA CYS A 106 5.45 0.46 -8.26
C CYS A 106 5.51 1.78 -7.47
N PHE A 107 6.52 2.60 -7.73
CA PHE A 107 6.69 3.90 -7.08
C PHE A 107 5.48 4.80 -7.30
N ASN A 108 5.01 4.92 -8.55
CA ASN A 108 3.85 5.75 -8.88
C ASN A 108 2.56 5.21 -8.25
N CYS A 109 2.33 3.90 -8.31
CA CYS A 109 1.15 3.26 -7.73
C CYS A 109 1.05 3.55 -6.22
N LEU A 110 2.13 3.31 -5.47
CA LEU A 110 2.20 3.61 -4.04
C LEU A 110 2.06 5.11 -3.76
N GLY A 111 2.68 5.96 -4.58
CA GLY A 111 2.61 7.42 -4.44
C GLY A 111 1.20 7.98 -4.64
N ASN A 112 0.44 7.43 -5.59
CA ASN A 112 -0.95 7.79 -5.81
C ASN A 112 -1.80 7.53 -4.57
N PHE A 113 -1.61 6.39 -3.89
CA PHE A 113 -2.28 6.11 -2.61
C PHE A 113 -1.84 7.04 -1.49
N ILE A 114 -0.55 7.34 -1.37
CA ILE A 114 -0.03 8.26 -0.35
C ILE A 114 -0.63 9.67 -0.53
N ASN A 115 -0.75 10.15 -1.76
CA ASN A 115 -1.32 11.47 -2.07
C ASN A 115 -2.83 11.58 -1.77
N MET A 116 -3.53 10.47 -1.57
CA MET A 116 -4.95 10.48 -1.15
C MET A 116 -5.11 10.65 0.37
N LEU A 117 -4.03 10.53 1.15
CA LEU A 117 -4.10 10.69 2.59
C LEU A 117 -4.28 12.17 2.95
N PRO A 118 -5.09 12.47 3.98
CA PRO A 118 -5.23 13.83 4.47
C PRO A 118 -3.90 14.36 5.03
N SER A 119 -3.64 15.65 4.80
CA SER A 119 -2.44 16.38 5.19
C SER A 119 -2.67 17.43 6.27
#